data_AF-M6HIT0-F1
#
_entry.id   AF-M6HIT0-F1
#
_cell.length_a   1.000
_cell.length_b   1.000
_cell.length_c   1.000
_cell.angle_alpha   90.00
_cell.angle_beta   90.00
_cell.angle_gamma   90.00
#
_symmetry.space_group_name_H-M   'P 1'
#
loop_
_entity.id
_entity.type
_entity.pdbx_description
1 polymer ?
#
loop_
_entity_poly.entity_id
_entity_poly.type
_entity_poly.pdbx_seq_one_letter_code
_entity_poly.pdbx_strand_id
1 'polypeptide(L)'
;MLSRLTFFYVILGIVGGLFSAVFWMFLEYLIHLSSTIPEILTVPYMAVAGLFIGLVIHFLGEPGEISLVIDNIRFRGGKLETNQNPSMALSSILSISAGGSAGPEAPLVQITGSFGNWFAEKLGLTGEEYRSMTIAGMAAGFTSLFGSPLGGALFALEVLQHRHVVEYYKALLPAFLSSTSAFFVFFG
;
A
#
# COMPACT_ATOMS: atom_id res chain seq x y z
N MET A 1 -2.25 -27.98 -0.13
CA MET A 1 -2.60 -26.72 0.55
C MET A 1 -1.85 -25.52 -0.06
N LEU A 2 -0.52 -25.59 -0.26
CA LEU A 2 0.26 -24.55 -0.96
C LEU A 2 -0.32 -24.11 -2.32
N SER A 3 -0.71 -25.06 -3.19
CA SER A 3 -1.23 -24.77 -4.53
C SER A 3 -2.51 -23.92 -4.57
N ARG A 4 -3.34 -23.97 -3.52
CA ARG A 4 -4.59 -23.17 -3.48
C ARG A 4 -4.31 -21.73 -3.07
N LEU A 5 -3.37 -21.52 -2.13
CA LEU A 5 -2.98 -20.18 -1.67
C LEU A 5 -2.11 -19.44 -2.68
N THR A 6 -1.27 -20.15 -3.44
CA THR A 6 -0.47 -19.54 -4.53
C THR A 6 -1.33 -18.80 -5.55
N PHE A 7 -2.50 -19.34 -5.88
CA PHE A 7 -3.44 -18.68 -6.78
C PHE A 7 -3.95 -17.35 -6.19
N PHE A 8 -4.25 -17.32 -4.90
CA PHE A 8 -4.68 -16.10 -4.22
C PHE A 8 -3.56 -15.06 -4.10
N TYR A 9 -2.30 -15.47 -3.91
CA TYR A 9 -1.17 -14.53 -3.92
C TYR A 9 -0.98 -13.86 -5.29
N VAL A 10 -1.18 -14.60 -6.40
CA VAL A 10 -1.15 -14.01 -7.75
C VAL A 10 -2.30 -13.03 -7.96
N ILE A 11 -3.53 -13.42 -7.57
CA ILE A 11 -4.69 -12.51 -7.64
C ILE A 11 -4.43 -11.25 -6.81
N LEU A 12 -3.91 -11.41 -5.60
CA LEU A 12 -3.60 -10.30 -4.72
C LEU A 12 -2.57 -9.36 -5.34
N GLY A 13 -1.54 -9.91 -5.99
CA GLY A 13 -0.56 -9.13 -6.76
C GLY A 13 -1.20 -8.38 -7.93
N ILE A 14 -2.09 -9.02 -8.68
CA ILE A 14 -2.84 -8.37 -9.79
C ILE A 14 -3.71 -7.24 -9.25
N VAL A 15 -4.47 -7.48 -8.18
CA VAL A 15 -5.34 -6.47 -7.55
C VAL A 15 -4.50 -5.31 -7.00
N GLY A 16 -3.38 -5.61 -6.34
CA GLY A 16 -2.46 -4.62 -5.80
C GLY A 16 -1.79 -3.79 -6.89
N GLY A 17 -1.35 -4.42 -7.99
CA GLY A 17 -0.80 -3.74 -9.16
C GLY A 17 -1.83 -2.85 -9.86
N LEU A 18 -3.05 -3.35 -10.09
CA LEU A 18 -4.14 -2.58 -10.69
C LEU A 18 -4.52 -1.37 -9.83
N PHE A 19 -4.66 -1.57 -8.52
CA PHE A 19 -4.94 -0.47 -7.59
C PHE A 19 -3.83 0.57 -7.63
N SER A 20 -2.56 0.13 -7.59
CA SER A 20 -1.41 1.03 -7.65
C SER A 20 -1.38 1.80 -8.98
N ALA A 21 -1.69 1.16 -10.10
CA ALA A 21 -1.77 1.79 -11.41
C ALA A 21 -2.87 2.86 -11.48
N VAL A 22 -4.06 2.55 -10.96
CA VAL A 22 -5.17 3.53 -10.88
C VAL A 22 -4.81 4.68 -9.95
N PHE A 23 -4.21 4.39 -8.80
CA PHE A 23 -3.74 5.39 -7.85
C PHE A 23 -2.72 6.33 -8.50
N TRP A 24 -1.72 5.76 -9.20
CA TRP A 24 -0.69 6.50 -9.89
C TRP A 24 -1.25 7.35 -11.04
N MET A 25 -2.11 6.79 -11.88
CA MET A 25 -2.77 7.50 -12.98
C MET A 25 -3.60 8.69 -12.48
N PHE A 26 -4.33 8.50 -11.38
CA PHE A 26 -5.08 9.59 -10.77
C PHE A 26 -4.14 10.64 -10.19
N LEU A 27 -3.10 10.24 -9.45
CA LEU A 27 -2.10 11.15 -8.90
C LEU A 27 -1.43 11.99 -9.99
N GLU A 28 -1.00 11.36 -11.08
CA GLU A 28 -0.36 12.03 -12.23
C GLU A 28 -1.32 13.02 -12.92
N TYR A 29 -2.60 12.64 -13.08
CA TYR A 29 -3.63 13.56 -13.58
C TYR A 29 -3.76 14.82 -12.70
N LEU A 30 -3.73 14.67 -11.37
CA LEU A 30 -3.84 15.79 -10.44
C LEU A 30 -2.56 16.66 -10.45
N ILE A 31 -1.38 16.05 -10.59
CA ILE A 31 -0.11 16.76 -10.74
C ILE A 31 -0.09 17.58 -12.05
N HIS A 32 -0.60 17.03 -13.16
CA HIS A 32 -0.71 17.78 -14.40
C HIS A 32 -1.66 18.97 -14.27
N LEU A 33 -2.79 18.79 -13.59
CA LEU A 33 -3.73 19.87 -13.33
C LEU A 33 -3.09 20.97 -12.46
N SER A 34 -2.34 20.59 -11.42
CA SER A 34 -1.66 21.56 -10.56
C SER A 34 -0.50 22.28 -11.27
N SER A 35 0.21 21.61 -12.18
CA SER A 35 1.28 22.20 -12.97
C SER A 35 0.81 23.25 -14.00
N THR A 36 -0.50 23.28 -14.31
CA THR A 36 -1.11 24.28 -15.21
C THR A 36 -1.44 25.58 -14.47
N ILE A 37 -1.40 25.57 -13.13
CA ILE A 37 -1.74 26.73 -12.31
C ILE A 37 -0.61 27.78 -12.43
N PRO A 38 -0.95 29.06 -12.67
CA PRO A 38 0.05 30.14 -12.68
C PRO A 38 0.80 30.23 -11.35
N GLU A 39 2.09 30.55 -11.37
CA GLU A 39 2.96 30.63 -10.17
C GLU A 39 2.40 31.54 -9.07
N ILE A 40 1.72 32.63 -9.46
CA ILE A 40 1.06 33.58 -8.53
C ILE A 40 -0.07 32.91 -7.74
N LEU A 41 -0.74 31.93 -8.33
CA LEU A 41 -1.84 31.19 -7.72
C LEU A 41 -1.39 29.91 -7.00
N THR A 42 -0.10 29.55 -7.06
CA THR A 42 0.43 28.37 -6.37
C THR A 42 0.25 28.47 -4.85
N VAL A 43 0.55 29.62 -4.25
CA VAL A 43 0.40 29.83 -2.80
C VAL A 43 -1.06 29.66 -2.31
N PRO A 44 -2.08 30.33 -2.91
CA PRO A 44 -3.46 30.11 -2.51
C PRO A 44 -3.95 28.69 -2.83
N TYR A 45 -3.47 28.07 -3.93
CA TYR A 45 -3.78 26.68 -4.24
C TYR A 45 -3.27 25.72 -3.15
N MET A 46 -2.02 25.87 -2.69
CA MET A 46 -1.47 25.06 -1.60
C MET A 46 -2.23 25.26 -0.29
N ALA A 47 -2.67 26.49 0.01
CA ALA A 47 -3.48 26.77 1.19
C ALA A 47 -4.85 26.06 1.14
N VAL A 48 -5.50 26.07 -0.03
CA VAL A 48 -6.77 25.36 -0.26
C VAL A 48 -6.56 23.85 -0.17
N ALA A 49 -5.50 23.30 -0.78
CA ALA A 49 -5.16 21.89 -0.67
C ALA A 49 -4.91 21.48 0.79
N GLY A 50 -4.19 22.29 1.56
CA GLY A 50 -3.97 22.08 3.00
C GLY A 50 -5.26 22.08 3.81
N LEU A 51 -6.21 22.97 3.50
CA LEU A 51 -7.53 22.97 4.11
C LEU A 51 -8.29 21.67 3.80
N PHE A 52 -8.29 21.21 2.55
CA PHE A 52 -8.94 19.95 2.18
C PHE A 52 -8.29 18.75 2.86
N ILE A 53 -6.96 18.71 2.96
CA ILE A 53 -6.25 17.68 3.73
C ILE A 53 -6.69 17.71 5.19
N GLY A 54 -6.74 18.89 5.81
CA GLY A 54 -7.23 19.06 7.18
C GLY A 54 -8.67 18.57 7.37
N LEU A 55 -9.56 18.84 6.41
CA LEU A 55 -10.95 18.34 6.43
C LEU A 55 -11.01 16.82 6.27
N VAL A 56 -10.22 16.24 5.37
CA VAL A 56 -10.11 14.79 5.21
C VAL A 56 -9.68 14.16 6.52
N ILE A 57 -8.64 14.68 7.17
CA ILE A 57 -8.15 14.18 8.46
C ILE A 57 -9.22 14.35 9.55
N HIS A 58 -9.91 15.48 9.58
CA HIS A 58 -10.95 15.75 10.56
C HIS A 58 -12.14 14.77 10.47
N PHE A 59 -12.57 14.41 9.26
CA PHE A 59 -13.72 13.52 9.06
C PHE A 59 -13.36 12.03 8.99
N LEU A 60 -12.19 11.68 8.45
CA LEU A 60 -11.79 10.29 8.19
C LEU A 60 -10.71 9.77 9.14
N GLY A 61 -10.16 10.64 10.00
CA GLY A 61 -9.12 10.31 10.97
C GLY A 61 -7.70 10.51 10.44
N GLU A 62 -6.73 10.40 11.36
CA GLU A 62 -5.31 10.62 11.07
C GLU A 62 -4.76 9.55 10.11
N PRO A 63 -4.16 9.95 8.97
CA PRO A 63 -3.46 9.04 8.09
C PRO A 63 -2.18 8.59 8.80
N GLY A 64 -2.08 7.30 9.11
CA GLY A 64 -0.90 6.74 9.73
C GLY A 64 0.35 6.85 8.84
N GLU A 65 1.52 6.96 9.45
CA GLU A 65 2.80 6.88 8.74
C GLU A 65 3.15 5.42 8.39
N ILE A 66 4.12 5.22 7.49
CA ILE A 66 4.60 3.88 7.16
C ILE A 66 5.11 3.12 8.40
N SER A 67 5.71 3.82 9.36
CA SER A 67 6.15 3.25 10.65
C SER A 67 4.96 2.71 11.46
N LEU A 68 3.85 3.43 11.48
CA LEU A 68 2.60 3.01 12.12
C LEU A 68 1.98 1.80 11.42
N VAL A 69 2.04 1.75 10.08
CA VAL A 69 1.63 0.57 9.29
C VAL A 69 2.46 -0.65 9.67
N ILE A 70 3.78 -0.48 9.73
CA ILE A 70 4.74 -1.52 10.11
C ILE A 70 4.46 -2.02 11.53
N ASP A 71 4.32 -1.12 12.50
CA ASP A 71 4.05 -1.47 13.88
C ASP A 71 2.72 -2.21 14.04
N ASN A 72 1.66 -1.77 13.34
CA ASN A 72 0.38 -2.46 13.37
C ASN A 72 0.50 -3.92 12.91
N ILE A 73 1.29 -4.21 11.88
CA ILE A 73 1.52 -5.59 11.40
C ILE A 73 2.31 -6.41 12.41
N ARG A 74 3.31 -5.80 13.04
CA ARG A 74 4.18 -6.44 14.04
C ARG A 74 3.41 -6.82 15.29
N PHE A 75 2.59 -5.90 15.81
CA PHE A 75 1.91 -6.08 17.09
C PHE A 75 0.50 -6.69 16.99
N ARG A 76 -0.16 -6.65 15.83
CA ARG A 76 -1.53 -7.17 15.65
C ARG A 76 -1.62 -8.45 14.83
N GLY A 77 -0.54 -9.22 14.74
CA GLY A 77 -0.53 -10.51 14.05
C GLY A 77 -0.93 -10.40 12.57
N GLY A 78 -0.52 -9.32 11.90
CA GLY A 78 -0.81 -9.07 10.48
C GLY A 78 -2.17 -8.44 10.16
N LYS A 79 -2.95 -8.03 11.17
CA LYS A 79 -4.20 -7.29 10.95
C LYS A 79 -3.95 -5.80 10.76
N LEU A 80 -4.39 -5.28 9.60
CA LEU A 80 -4.35 -3.85 9.29
C LEU A 80 -5.68 -3.18 9.63
N GLU A 81 -5.60 -1.97 10.21
CA GLU A 81 -6.78 -1.13 10.39
C GLU A 81 -7.17 -0.49 9.05
N THR A 82 -8.27 -0.96 8.46
CA THR A 82 -8.71 -0.52 7.13
C THR A 82 -9.50 0.80 7.15
N ASN A 83 -9.95 1.24 8.32
CA ASN A 83 -10.76 2.46 8.48
C ASN A 83 -10.02 3.73 8.02
N GLN A 84 -8.69 3.76 8.18
CA GLN A 84 -7.87 4.91 7.82
C GLN A 84 -7.44 4.91 6.34
N ASN A 85 -7.69 3.82 5.60
CA ASN A 85 -7.28 3.68 4.20
C ASN A 85 -7.77 4.84 3.29
N PRO A 86 -9.05 5.28 3.37
CA PRO A 86 -9.51 6.39 2.54
C PRO A 86 -8.84 7.71 2.93
N SER A 87 -8.60 7.95 4.23
CA SER A 87 -7.88 9.14 4.71
C SER A 87 -6.46 9.17 4.16
N MET A 88 -5.74 8.05 4.24
CA MET A 88 -4.37 7.92 3.72
C MET A 88 -4.29 8.13 2.21
N ALA A 89 -5.20 7.54 1.44
CA ALA A 89 -5.22 7.72 -0.01
C ALA A 89 -5.48 9.18 -0.39
N LEU A 90 -6.55 9.78 0.15
CA LEU A 90 -6.97 11.13 -0.20
C LEU A 90 -5.96 12.19 0.25
N SER A 91 -5.48 12.11 1.50
CA SER A 91 -4.50 13.05 2.02
C SER A 91 -3.18 12.98 1.25
N SER A 92 -2.71 11.79 0.90
CA SER A 92 -1.49 11.61 0.11
C SER A 92 -1.64 12.15 -1.30
N ILE A 93 -2.72 11.82 -2.02
CA ILE A 93 -2.96 12.33 -3.38
C ILE A 93 -3.02 13.87 -3.38
N LEU A 94 -3.79 14.45 -2.45
CA LEU A 94 -3.91 15.91 -2.35
C LEU A 94 -2.58 16.57 -1.97
N SER A 95 -1.82 15.97 -1.05
CA SER A 95 -0.53 16.51 -0.62
C SER A 95 0.49 16.46 -1.76
N ILE A 96 0.69 15.30 -2.40
CA ILE A 96 1.67 15.13 -3.47
C ILE A 96 1.31 16.01 -4.68
N SER A 97 0.03 16.01 -5.09
CA SER A 97 -0.40 16.82 -6.23
C SER A 97 -0.29 18.34 -5.97
N ALA A 98 -0.34 18.77 -4.72
CA ALA A 98 -0.10 20.15 -4.32
C ALA A 98 1.38 20.52 -4.14
N GLY A 99 2.31 19.57 -4.37
CA GLY A 99 3.75 19.78 -4.16
C GLY A 99 4.19 19.65 -2.70
N GLY A 100 3.41 18.94 -1.88
CA GLY A 100 3.77 18.60 -0.51
C GLY A 100 4.89 17.57 -0.42
N SER A 101 5.51 17.46 0.76
CA SER A 101 6.62 16.54 1.02
C SER A 101 6.20 15.10 1.34
N ALA A 102 4.89 14.80 1.31
CA ALA A 102 4.39 13.45 1.52
C ALA A 102 4.66 12.58 0.29
N GLY A 103 4.77 11.27 0.48
CA GLY A 103 4.91 10.30 -0.60
C GLY A 103 3.78 9.27 -0.63
N PRO A 104 3.69 8.49 -1.73
CA PRO A 104 2.65 7.49 -1.92
C PRO A 104 3.00 6.13 -1.29
N GLU A 105 4.16 5.99 -0.63
CA GLU A 105 4.67 4.72 -0.08
C GLU A 105 3.69 4.14 0.94
N ALA A 106 3.34 4.92 1.96
CA ALA A 106 2.48 4.50 3.06
C ALA A 106 1.06 4.09 2.60
N PRO A 107 0.32 4.89 1.81
CA PRO A 107 -1.02 4.50 1.37
C PRO A 107 -1.00 3.28 0.44
N LEU A 108 -0.04 3.18 -0.49
CA LEU A 108 0.04 2.02 -1.38
C LEU A 108 0.28 0.74 -0.59
N VAL A 109 1.26 0.73 0.31
CA VAL A 109 1.58 -0.43 1.14
C VAL A 109 0.42 -0.81 2.06
N GLN A 110 -0.20 0.16 2.74
CA GLN A 110 -1.33 -0.07 3.65
C GLN A 110 -2.56 -0.63 2.92
N ILE A 111 -2.95 -0.02 1.80
CA ILE A 111 -4.19 -0.37 1.10
C ILE A 111 -4.03 -1.71 0.38
N THR A 112 -2.89 -1.95 -0.26
CA THR A 112 -2.61 -3.24 -0.89
C THR A 112 -2.47 -4.36 0.14
N GLY A 113 -1.84 -4.09 1.29
CA GLY A 113 -1.86 -4.99 2.44
C GLY A 113 -3.27 -5.26 2.98
N SER A 114 -4.13 -4.24 2.98
CA SER A 114 -5.53 -4.36 3.43
C SER A 114 -6.37 -5.24 2.50
N PHE A 115 -6.07 -5.27 1.19
CA PHE A 115 -6.65 -6.30 0.31
C PHE A 115 -6.22 -7.69 0.76
N GLY A 116 -4.95 -7.88 1.13
CA GLY A 116 -4.46 -9.14 1.69
C GLY A 116 -5.20 -9.54 2.96
N ASN A 117 -5.42 -8.58 3.86
CA ASN A 117 -6.21 -8.74 5.09
C ASN A 117 -7.64 -9.21 4.76
N TRP A 118 -8.32 -8.56 3.81
CA TRP A 118 -9.66 -8.92 3.36
C TRP A 118 -9.74 -10.31 2.71
N PHE A 119 -8.76 -10.66 1.87
CA PHE A 119 -8.67 -12.00 1.27
C PHE A 119 -8.45 -13.08 2.34
N ALA A 120 -7.61 -12.80 3.34
CA ALA A 120 -7.35 -13.72 4.44
C ALA A 120 -8.62 -13.97 5.29
N GLU A 121 -9.37 -12.92 5.62
CA GLU A 121 -10.66 -13.04 6.32
C GLU A 121 -11.68 -13.83 5.50
N LYS A 122 -11.79 -13.54 4.20
CA LYS A 122 -12.73 -14.23 3.30
C LYS A 122 -12.41 -15.71 3.13
N LEU A 123 -11.14 -16.08 3.22
CA LEU A 123 -10.68 -17.47 3.16
C LEU A 123 -10.66 -18.18 4.53
N GLY A 124 -11.00 -17.47 5.61
CA GLY A 124 -10.97 -18.00 6.97
C GLY A 124 -9.56 -18.36 7.45
N LEU A 125 -8.52 -17.69 6.93
CA LEU A 125 -7.13 -17.93 7.32
C LEU A 125 -6.87 -17.40 8.72
N THR A 126 -5.96 -18.03 9.46
CA THR A 126 -5.57 -17.61 10.81
C THR A 126 -4.06 -17.75 11.01
N GLY A 127 -3.52 -17.05 12.00
CA GLY A 127 -2.10 -17.12 12.36
C GLY A 127 -1.18 -16.69 11.20
N GLU A 128 -0.21 -17.54 10.87
CA GLU A 128 0.83 -17.22 9.88
C GLU A 128 0.32 -17.16 8.44
N GLU A 129 -0.71 -17.91 8.08
CA GLU A 129 -1.30 -17.82 6.72
C GLU A 129 -1.99 -16.48 6.50
N TYR A 130 -2.61 -15.94 7.55
CA TYR A 130 -3.20 -14.62 7.55
C TYR A 130 -2.13 -13.54 7.35
N ARG A 131 -1.07 -13.58 8.16
CA ARG A 131 0.08 -12.66 8.04
C ARG A 131 0.68 -12.74 6.64
N SER A 132 0.92 -13.95 6.14
CA SER A 132 1.52 -14.14 4.82
C SER A 132 0.70 -13.51 3.70
N MET A 133 -0.64 -13.53 3.78
CA MET A 133 -1.51 -12.88 2.80
C MET A 133 -1.44 -11.35 2.89
N THR A 134 -1.47 -10.77 4.10
CA THR A 134 -1.30 -9.32 4.29
C THR A 134 0.05 -8.85 3.73
N ILE A 135 1.14 -9.53 4.07
CA ILE A 135 2.50 -9.21 3.61
C ILE A 135 2.62 -9.34 2.09
N ALA A 136 2.04 -10.38 1.50
CA ALA A 136 2.04 -10.52 0.05
C ALA A 136 1.34 -9.33 -0.64
N GLY A 137 0.27 -8.80 -0.04
CA GLY A 137 -0.39 -7.59 -0.53
C GLY A 137 0.51 -6.36 -0.45
N MET A 138 1.18 -6.16 0.69
CA MET A 138 2.11 -5.05 0.88
C MET A 138 3.29 -5.09 -0.09
N ALA A 139 3.83 -6.30 -0.33
CA ALA A 139 4.93 -6.52 -1.26
C ALA A 139 4.53 -6.07 -2.68
N ALA A 140 3.29 -6.35 -3.10
CA ALA A 140 2.75 -5.89 -4.38
C ALA A 140 2.66 -4.36 -4.48
N GLY A 141 2.15 -3.68 -3.46
CA GLY A 141 2.09 -2.21 -3.45
C GLY A 141 3.47 -1.57 -3.48
N PHE A 142 4.41 -2.07 -2.68
CA PHE A 142 5.78 -1.58 -2.67
C PHE A 142 6.50 -1.82 -4.00
N THR A 143 6.34 -3.00 -4.61
CA THR A 143 6.91 -3.30 -5.92
C THR A 143 6.36 -2.39 -7.01
N SER A 144 5.07 -2.07 -6.97
CA SER A 144 4.44 -1.16 -7.94
C SER A 144 5.07 0.24 -7.86
N LEU A 145 5.45 0.69 -6.66
CA LEU A 145 6.08 1.98 -6.47
C LEU A 145 7.56 2.02 -6.90
N PHE A 146 8.34 0.99 -6.56
CA PHE A 146 9.79 1.00 -6.76
C PHE A 146 10.27 0.21 -7.99
N GLY A 147 9.39 -0.48 -8.70
CA GLY A 147 9.76 -1.28 -9.88
C GLY A 147 10.70 -2.44 -9.60
N SER A 148 10.72 -2.93 -8.35
CA SER A 148 11.60 -4.03 -7.95
C SER A 148 10.80 -5.13 -7.25
N PRO A 149 10.56 -6.28 -7.92
CA PRO A 149 9.89 -7.42 -7.32
C PRO A 149 10.67 -7.99 -6.13
N LEU A 150 12.00 -8.09 -6.27
CA LEU A 150 12.88 -8.53 -5.18
C LEU A 150 12.89 -7.54 -4.03
N GLY A 151 12.95 -6.23 -4.33
CA GLY A 151 12.91 -5.18 -3.32
C GLY A 151 11.62 -5.18 -2.50
N GLY A 152 10.45 -5.28 -3.17
CA GLY A 152 9.16 -5.34 -2.48
C GLY A 152 8.98 -6.60 -1.64
N ALA A 153 9.43 -7.76 -2.13
CA ALA A 153 9.39 -8.99 -1.36
C ALA A 153 10.27 -8.92 -0.10
N LEU A 154 11.50 -8.39 -0.22
CA LEU A 154 12.41 -8.22 0.92
C LEU A 154 11.91 -7.17 1.92
N PHE A 155 11.40 -6.03 1.43
CA PHE A 155 10.78 -5.01 2.27
C PHE A 155 9.65 -5.60 3.10
N ALA A 156 8.72 -6.31 2.46
CA ALA A 156 7.58 -6.89 3.16
C ALA A 156 7.99 -7.96 4.21
N LEU A 157 9.13 -8.63 3.99
CA LEU A 157 9.72 -9.56 4.96
C LEU A 157 10.44 -8.86 6.13
N GLU A 158 11.03 -7.69 5.92
CA GLU A 158 11.62 -6.88 6.99
C GLU A 158 10.56 -6.27 7.90
N VAL A 159 9.41 -5.90 7.33
CA VAL A 159 8.24 -5.47 8.11
C VAL A 159 7.75 -6.59 9.03
N LEU A 160 7.86 -7.84 8.58
CA LEU A 160 7.53 -9.04 9.32
C LEU A 160 8.51 -9.28 10.49
N GLN A 161 8.10 -8.92 11.70
CA GLN A 161 8.83 -9.32 12.90
C GLN A 161 8.74 -10.84 13.09
N HIS A 162 9.86 -11.54 12.90
CA HIS A 162 9.96 -12.97 13.15
C HIS A 162 10.87 -13.26 14.35
N ARG A 163 10.37 -14.11 15.24
CA ARG A 163 11.19 -14.81 16.25
C ARG A 163 11.86 -16.07 15.70
N HIS A 164 11.46 -16.56 14.51
CA HIS A 164 11.97 -17.81 13.93
C HIS A 164 12.31 -17.68 12.43
N VAL A 165 13.59 -17.86 12.09
CA VAL A 165 14.16 -17.78 10.72
C VAL A 165 13.53 -18.78 9.73
N VAL A 166 12.94 -19.88 10.24
CA VAL A 166 12.39 -20.96 9.40
C VAL A 166 11.05 -20.57 8.76
N GLU A 167 10.30 -19.64 9.34
CA GLU A 167 9.03 -19.14 8.78
C GLU A 167 9.26 -18.10 7.67
N TYR A 168 10.45 -17.48 7.64
CA TYR A 168 10.89 -16.52 6.62
C TYR A 168 10.79 -17.09 5.20
N TYR A 169 11.14 -18.37 5.03
CA TYR A 169 11.09 -19.04 3.73
C TYR A 169 9.64 -19.27 3.23
N LYS A 170 8.69 -19.40 4.16
CA LYS A 170 7.28 -19.65 3.82
C LYS A 170 6.56 -18.37 3.37
N ALA A 171 6.95 -17.21 3.89
CA ALA A 171 6.39 -15.91 3.51
C ALA A 171 7.11 -15.29 2.28
N LEU A 172 8.37 -15.65 2.03
CA LEU A 172 9.15 -15.15 0.89
C LEU A 172 8.51 -15.52 -0.46
N LEU A 173 8.13 -16.78 -0.65
CA LEU A 173 7.52 -17.23 -1.91
C LEU A 173 6.19 -16.49 -2.22
N PRO A 174 5.23 -16.38 -1.27
CA PRO A 174 4.03 -15.56 -1.44
C PRO A 174 4.30 -14.09 -1.77
N ALA A 175 5.21 -13.45 -1.02
CA ALA A 175 5.57 -12.06 -1.24
C ALA A 175 6.18 -11.85 -2.62
N PHE A 176 7.10 -12.72 -3.02
CA PHE A 176 7.72 -12.68 -4.34
C PHE A 176 6.71 -12.90 -5.47
N LEU A 177 5.83 -13.91 -5.37
CA LEU A 177 4.80 -14.17 -6.38
C LEU A 177 3.84 -12.99 -6.55
N SER A 178 3.39 -12.41 -5.44
CA SER A 178 2.51 -11.24 -5.44
C SER A 178 3.22 -10.01 -6.04
N SER A 179 4.46 -9.73 -5.60
CA SER A 179 5.31 -8.67 -6.15
C SER A 179 5.56 -8.81 -7.64
N THR A 180 5.93 -10.00 -8.13
CA THR A 180 6.14 -10.23 -9.57
C THR A 180 4.85 -10.04 -10.37
N SER A 181 3.71 -10.51 -9.85
CA SER A 181 2.42 -10.33 -10.51
C SER A 181 2.04 -8.85 -10.59
N ALA A 182 2.26 -8.09 -9.50
CA ALA A 182 2.02 -6.65 -9.46
C ALA A 182 2.93 -5.89 -10.42
N PHE A 183 4.21 -6.28 -10.50
CA PHE A 183 5.18 -5.69 -11.42
C PHE A 183 4.73 -5.80 -12.88
N PHE A 184 4.28 -6.99 -13.31
CA PHE A 184 3.78 -7.16 -14.68
C PHE A 184 2.50 -6.38 -14.95
N VAL A 185 1.64 -6.18 -13.95
CA VAL A 185 0.40 -5.40 -14.13
C VAL A 185 0.66 -3.91 -14.15
N PHE A 186 1.63 -3.42 -13.37
CA PHE A 186 1.94 -2.00 -13.29
C PHE A 186 2.86 -1.52 -14.41
N PHE A 187 3.87 -2.32 -14.77
CA PHE A 187 4.92 -1.95 -15.73
C PHE A 187 4.81 -2.65 -17.10
N GLY A 188 4.03 -3.73 -17.21
CA GLY A 188 3.86 -4.49 -18.45
C GLY A 188 2.77 -3.91 -19.33
#